data_AF-A0A951MIY6-F1
#
_entry.id   AF-A0A951MIY6-F1
#
_cell.length_a   1.000
_cell.length_b   1.000
_cell.length_c   1.000
_cell.angle_alpha   90.00
_cell.angle_beta   90.00
_cell.angle_gamma   90.00
#
_symmetry.space_group_name_H-M   'P 1'
#
loop_
_entity.id
_entity.type
_entity.pdbx_description
1 polymer ?
#
loop_
_entity_poly.entity_id
_entity_poly.type
_entity_poly.pdbx_seq_one_letter_code
_entity_poly.pdbx_strand_id
1 'polypeptide(L)'
;MTGAGGPRPAVFLDRDGTLIVERDYLADPEDVRLERGAAEAVRRLRESGYAVVVVTNQSGIARGLYTEEDYSEVAARVEAELARCHARVDATYHCPHHPDVTGPCACRKPGLGMYRQAARELGLDLARSFFVGDKVSDVEPARALGGRGILVRTGYGARHQQALPPGVGVADDLLHAADLIAGPGGSLDG
;
A
#
# COMPACT_ATOMS: atom_id res chain seq x y z
N MET A 1 -5.43 31.12 -12.38
CA MET A 1 -4.04 31.17 -12.89
C MET A 1 -3.49 29.75 -12.79
N THR A 2 -2.96 29.26 -13.91
CA THR A 2 -2.18 28.00 -14.13
C THR A 2 -2.83 26.66 -13.77
N GLY A 3 -3.50 26.05 -14.78
CA GLY A 3 -3.40 24.64 -15.16
C GLY A 3 -3.85 23.58 -14.17
N ALA A 4 -5.13 23.20 -14.23
CA ALA A 4 -5.60 21.93 -13.68
C ALA A 4 -4.97 20.79 -14.49
N GLY A 5 -3.79 20.33 -14.07
CA GLY A 5 -3.22 19.07 -14.54
C GLY A 5 -4.25 17.97 -14.31
N GLY A 6 -4.42 17.08 -15.30
CA GLY A 6 -5.34 15.94 -15.20
C GLY A 6 -5.05 15.06 -13.96
N PRO A 7 -5.93 14.08 -13.68
CA PRO A 7 -5.79 13.23 -12.50
C PRO A 7 -4.36 12.64 -12.41
N ARG A 8 -3.74 12.81 -11.24
CA ARG A 8 -2.35 12.35 -11.01
C ARG A 8 -2.33 10.86 -10.64
N PRO A 9 -1.30 10.10 -11.02
CA PRO A 9 -1.18 8.71 -10.61
C PRO A 9 -0.86 8.59 -9.11
N ALA A 10 -1.09 7.41 -8.55
CA ALA A 10 -0.76 7.06 -7.19
C ALA A 10 0.12 5.81 -7.11
N VAL A 11 0.78 5.64 -5.98
CA VAL A 11 1.34 4.38 -5.53
C VAL A 11 0.57 3.99 -4.28
N PHE A 12 -0.22 2.92 -4.40
CA PHE A 12 -0.93 2.32 -3.29
C PHE A 12 -0.01 1.31 -2.61
N LEU A 13 0.17 1.47 -1.31
CA LEU A 13 1.08 0.66 -0.50
C LEU A 13 0.27 -0.18 0.48
N ASP A 14 0.59 -1.47 0.60
CA ASP A 14 0.25 -2.19 1.83
C ASP A 14 1.05 -1.62 3.02
N ARG A 15 0.54 -1.83 4.22
CA ARG A 15 1.17 -1.38 5.46
C ARG A 15 2.16 -2.42 5.98
N ASP A 16 1.63 -3.54 6.46
CA ASP A 16 2.38 -4.60 7.13
C ASP A 16 3.17 -5.41 6.09
N GLY A 17 4.46 -5.63 6.33
CA GLY A 17 5.36 -6.32 5.41
C GLY A 17 5.82 -5.50 4.21
N THR A 18 5.38 -4.24 4.08
CA THR A 18 5.73 -3.34 2.95
C THR A 18 6.24 -1.99 3.44
N LEU A 19 5.42 -1.25 4.20
CA LEU A 19 5.80 0.02 4.79
C LEU A 19 6.44 -0.17 6.17
N ILE A 20 5.89 -1.10 6.96
CA ILE A 20 6.38 -1.50 8.29
C ILE A 20 6.65 -2.99 8.33
N VAL A 21 7.50 -3.41 9.26
CA VAL A 21 7.83 -4.81 9.48
C VAL A 21 6.57 -5.59 9.87
N GLU A 22 6.32 -6.71 9.19
CA GLU A 22 5.21 -7.62 9.48
C GLU A 22 5.38 -8.28 10.86
N ARG A 23 4.30 -8.30 11.65
CA ARG A 23 4.29 -8.74 13.06
C ARG A 23 3.09 -9.60 13.45
N ASP A 24 2.21 -9.96 12.52
CA ASP A 24 0.96 -10.69 12.76
C ASP A 24 0.06 -10.02 13.82
N TYR A 25 -0.95 -9.29 13.37
CA TYR A 25 -1.91 -8.58 14.24
C TYR A 25 -1.25 -7.54 15.15
N LEU A 26 -0.40 -6.69 14.56
CA LEU A 26 0.23 -5.57 15.25
C LEU A 26 -0.83 -4.64 15.88
N ALA A 27 -0.88 -4.63 17.21
CA ALA A 27 -1.81 -3.85 18.02
C ALA A 27 -1.10 -2.88 18.98
N ASP A 28 0.17 -3.11 19.31
CA ASP A 28 0.95 -2.20 20.15
C ASP A 28 1.71 -1.18 19.29
N PRO A 29 1.47 0.13 19.44
CA PRO A 29 2.22 1.17 18.74
C PRO A 29 3.72 1.10 18.98
N GLU A 30 4.19 0.66 20.15
CA GLU A 30 5.62 0.59 20.47
C GLU A 30 6.36 -0.50 19.66
N ASP A 31 5.64 -1.41 19.01
CA ASP A 31 6.19 -2.43 18.12
C ASP A 31 6.30 -1.98 16.65
N VAL A 32 5.80 -0.80 16.31
CA VAL A 32 5.89 -0.24 14.95
C VAL A 32 7.36 0.00 14.57
N ARG A 33 7.80 -0.65 13.49
CA ARG A 33 9.12 -0.42 12.88
C ARG A 33 8.95 -0.25 11.38
N LEU A 34 9.42 0.85 10.81
CA LEU A 34 9.47 1.02 9.37
C LEU A 34 10.37 -0.04 8.73
N GLU A 35 9.98 -0.53 7.56
CA GLU A 35 10.87 -1.36 6.75
C GLU A 35 12.10 -0.55 6.31
N ARG A 36 13.21 -1.25 6.05
CA ARG A 36 14.45 -0.58 5.63
C ARG A 36 14.20 0.20 4.34
N GLY A 37 14.53 1.50 4.35
CA GLY A 37 14.36 2.38 3.20
C GLY A 37 12.92 2.82 2.93
N ALA A 38 11.93 2.39 3.72
CA ALA A 38 10.52 2.68 3.44
C ALA A 38 10.19 4.18 3.45
N ALA A 39 10.70 4.94 4.43
CA ALA A 39 10.51 6.39 4.45
C ALA A 39 11.16 7.10 3.25
N GLU A 40 12.35 6.67 2.85
CA GLU A 40 13.03 7.19 1.67
C GLU A 40 12.24 6.90 0.39
N ALA A 41 11.71 5.69 0.26
CA ALA A 41 10.86 5.28 -0.84
C ALA A 41 9.61 6.18 -0.95
N VAL A 42 8.90 6.39 0.16
CA VAL A 42 7.73 7.29 0.22
C VAL A 42 8.09 8.70 -0.24
N ARG A 43 9.22 9.25 0.22
CA ARG A 43 9.69 10.57 -0.19
C ARG A 43 9.97 10.63 -1.70
N ARG A 44 10.69 9.66 -2.24
CA ARG A 44 11.06 9.61 -3.67
C ARG A 44 9.84 9.47 -4.58
N LEU A 45 8.86 8.64 -4.18
CA LEU A 45 7.60 8.48 -4.93
C LEU A 45 6.83 9.81 -4.99
N ARG A 46 6.73 10.53 -3.87
CA ARG A 46 6.11 11.85 -3.84
C ARG A 46 6.84 12.88 -4.68
N GLU A 47 8.17 12.93 -4.59
CA GLU A 47 9.02 13.83 -5.39
C GLU A 47 8.89 13.54 -6.89
N SER A 48 8.55 12.30 -7.25
CA SER A 48 8.27 11.87 -8.63
C SER A 48 6.83 12.18 -9.09
N GLY A 49 6.05 12.90 -8.29
CA GLY A 49 4.70 13.38 -8.66
C GLY A 49 3.56 12.41 -8.34
N TYR A 50 3.83 11.26 -7.72
CA TYR A 50 2.78 10.32 -7.32
C TYR A 50 2.08 10.76 -6.03
N ALA A 51 0.79 10.44 -5.91
CA ALA A 51 0.18 10.29 -4.59
C ALA A 51 0.71 9.01 -3.93
N VAL A 52 0.96 9.01 -2.64
CA VAL A 52 1.30 7.79 -1.89
C VAL A 52 0.17 7.50 -0.92
N VAL A 53 -0.52 6.37 -1.08
CA VAL A 53 -1.74 6.04 -0.33
C VAL A 53 -1.57 4.68 0.33
N VAL A 54 -1.80 4.59 1.64
CA VAL A 54 -1.77 3.29 2.34
C VAL A 54 -3.13 2.61 2.20
N VAL A 55 -3.14 1.33 1.85
CA VAL A 55 -4.34 0.49 1.72
C VAL A 55 -4.09 -0.86 2.39
N THR A 56 -4.72 -1.08 3.55
CA THR A 56 -4.40 -2.23 4.42
C THR A 56 -5.62 -3.05 4.86
N ASN A 57 -5.45 -4.37 4.98
CA ASN A 57 -6.46 -5.27 5.56
C ASN A 57 -6.17 -5.46 7.05
N GLN A 58 -7.11 -5.10 7.92
CA GLN A 58 -6.98 -5.16 9.38
C GLN A 58 -7.99 -6.13 9.98
N SER A 59 -7.95 -7.40 9.55
CA SER A 59 -8.92 -8.42 9.99
C SER A 59 -8.83 -8.81 11.46
N GLY A 60 -7.79 -8.37 12.19
CA GLY A 60 -7.73 -8.59 13.63
C GLY A 60 -8.88 -7.91 14.36
N ILE A 61 -9.40 -6.79 13.83
CA ILE A 61 -10.59 -6.10 14.35
C ILE A 61 -11.82 -7.01 14.29
N ALA A 62 -12.17 -7.51 13.10
CA ALA A 62 -13.29 -8.46 12.97
C ALA A 62 -13.11 -9.71 13.84
N ARG A 63 -11.87 -10.16 14.05
CA ARG A 63 -11.56 -11.34 14.87
C ARG A 63 -11.51 -11.04 16.38
N GLY A 64 -11.70 -9.80 16.80
CA GLY A 64 -11.63 -9.39 18.22
C GLY A 64 -10.23 -9.49 18.84
N LEU A 65 -9.18 -9.45 18.01
CA LEU A 65 -7.78 -9.53 18.46
C LEU A 65 -7.25 -8.17 18.95
N TYR A 66 -7.79 -7.09 18.38
CA TYR A 66 -7.56 -5.71 18.78
C TYR A 66 -8.73 -4.84 18.33
N THR A 67 -8.84 -3.64 18.89
CA THR A 67 -9.93 -2.69 18.66
C THR A 67 -9.63 -1.71 17.52
N GLU A 68 -10.63 -0.93 17.12
CA GLU A 68 -10.46 0.16 16.16
C GLU A 68 -9.56 1.27 16.75
N GLU A 69 -9.65 1.47 18.06
CA GLU A 69 -8.81 2.38 18.83
C GLU A 69 -7.34 1.92 18.80
N ASP A 70 -7.06 0.65 19.09
CA ASP A 70 -5.69 0.09 19.01
C ASP A 70 -5.09 0.28 17.60
N TYR A 71 -5.89 -0.01 16.56
CA TYR A 71 -5.48 0.24 15.17
C TYR A 71 -5.16 1.72 14.93
N SER A 72 -5.99 2.63 15.46
CA SER A 72 -5.81 4.07 15.28
C SER A 72 -4.52 4.58 15.94
N GLU A 73 -4.17 4.04 17.10
CA GLU A 73 -2.91 4.35 17.79
C GLU A 73 -1.69 3.83 16.99
N VAL A 74 -1.77 2.61 16.46
CA VAL A 74 -0.74 2.05 15.57
C VAL A 74 -0.60 2.90 14.30
N ALA A 75 -1.71 3.26 13.66
CA ALA A 75 -1.71 4.09 12.45
C ALA A 75 -1.07 5.47 12.72
N ALA A 76 -1.42 6.12 13.83
CA ALA A 76 -0.81 7.38 14.25
C ALA A 76 0.70 7.25 14.48
N ARG A 77 1.15 6.12 15.07
CA ARG A 77 2.58 5.86 15.23
C ARG A 77 3.29 5.68 13.89
N VAL A 78 2.70 4.97 12.93
CA VAL A 78 3.28 4.82 11.58
C VAL A 78 3.48 6.18 10.92
N GLU A 79 2.48 7.06 10.99
CA GLU A 79 2.57 8.43 10.46
C GLU A 79 3.65 9.24 11.17
N ALA A 80 3.77 9.12 12.50
CA ALA A 80 4.81 9.79 13.27
C ALA A 80 6.22 9.32 12.87
N GLU A 81 6.44 8.02 12.70
CA GLU A 81 7.74 7.48 12.27
C GLU A 81 8.11 7.93 10.85
N LEU A 82 7.14 8.00 9.93
CA LEU A 82 7.37 8.59 8.61
C LEU A 82 7.74 10.07 8.70
N ALA A 83 7.01 10.85 9.51
CA ALA A 83 7.23 12.28 9.68
C ALA A 83 8.62 12.59 10.25
N ARG A 84 9.12 11.77 11.18
CA ARG A 84 10.49 11.86 11.73
C ARG A 84 11.57 11.72 10.64
N CYS A 85 11.26 11.03 9.55
CA CYS A 85 12.12 10.88 8.39
C CYS A 85 11.76 11.82 7.24
N HIS A 86 10.97 12.88 7.50
CA HIS A 86 10.45 13.83 6.50
C HIS A 86 9.65 13.18 5.35
N ALA A 87 9.09 11.99 5.59
CA ALA A 87 8.17 11.30 4.71
C ALA A 87 6.73 11.49 5.18
N ARG A 88 5.77 11.42 4.25
CA ARG A 88 4.33 11.47 4.56
C ARG A 88 3.52 10.78 3.48
N VAL A 89 2.41 10.17 3.84
CA VAL A 89 1.43 9.64 2.88
C VAL A 89 0.34 10.68 2.62
N ASP A 90 -0.38 10.56 1.51
CA ASP A 90 -1.52 11.43 1.16
C ASP A 90 -2.81 11.00 1.87
N ALA A 91 -2.98 9.68 2.10
CA ALA A 91 -4.11 9.12 2.82
C ALA A 91 -3.82 7.67 3.26
N THR A 92 -4.62 7.19 4.23
CA THR A 92 -4.63 5.80 4.70
C THR A 92 -6.06 5.28 4.66
N TYR A 93 -6.26 4.10 4.09
CA TYR A 93 -7.54 3.39 4.06
C TYR A 93 -7.33 1.98 4.60
N HIS A 94 -8.24 1.52 5.45
CA HIS A 94 -8.20 0.17 5.99
C HIS A 94 -9.54 -0.55 5.90
N CYS A 95 -9.47 -1.88 5.84
CA CYS A 95 -10.63 -2.75 5.93
C CYS A 95 -10.60 -3.56 7.24
N PRO A 96 -11.54 -3.33 8.18
CA PRO A 96 -11.61 -4.09 9.44
C PRO A 96 -12.24 -5.49 9.29
N HIS A 97 -12.86 -5.77 8.14
CA HIS A 97 -13.71 -6.96 7.92
C HIS A 97 -12.94 -8.27 7.66
N HIS A 98 -13.61 -9.38 7.95
CA HIS A 98 -13.18 -10.73 7.59
C HIS A 98 -14.38 -11.56 7.06
N PRO A 99 -14.26 -12.24 5.90
CA PRO A 99 -15.40 -12.92 5.26
C PRO A 99 -16.10 -13.93 6.17
N ASP A 100 -15.34 -14.70 6.94
CA ASP A 100 -15.89 -15.73 7.83
C ASP A 100 -16.54 -15.18 9.11
N VAL A 101 -16.34 -13.89 9.42
CA VAL A 101 -16.84 -13.27 10.67
C VAL A 101 -17.89 -12.20 10.40
N THR A 102 -17.60 -11.27 9.50
CA THR A 102 -18.47 -10.14 9.17
C THR A 102 -19.18 -10.29 7.82
N GLY A 103 -18.92 -11.39 7.10
CA GLY A 103 -19.38 -11.57 5.73
C GLY A 103 -18.51 -10.84 4.68
N PRO A 104 -18.83 -11.01 3.38
CA PRO A 104 -18.10 -10.39 2.29
C PRO A 104 -18.27 -8.87 2.30
N CYS A 105 -17.22 -8.14 1.94
CA CYS A 105 -17.25 -6.69 1.79
C CYS A 105 -16.52 -6.25 0.52
N ALA A 106 -16.77 -5.03 0.06
CA ALA A 106 -16.13 -4.49 -1.14
C ALA A 106 -14.71 -3.95 -0.87
N CYS A 107 -14.36 -3.66 0.38
CA CYS A 107 -13.11 -3.00 0.73
C CYS A 107 -11.93 -3.96 0.98
N ARG A 108 -12.16 -5.16 1.51
CA ARG A 108 -11.09 -6.13 1.81
C ARG A 108 -10.35 -6.53 0.54
N LYS A 109 -9.04 -6.31 0.49
CA LYS A 109 -8.17 -6.78 -0.62
C LYS A 109 -8.32 -8.30 -0.80
N PRO A 110 -8.46 -8.81 -2.05
CA PRO A 110 -8.25 -8.15 -3.35
C PRO A 110 -9.44 -7.30 -3.86
N GLY A 111 -10.44 -7.03 -3.03
CA GLY A 111 -11.53 -6.10 -3.33
C GLY A 111 -11.06 -4.69 -3.66
N LEU A 112 -11.84 -3.99 -4.50
CA LEU A 112 -11.43 -2.73 -5.14
C LEU A 112 -11.92 -1.48 -4.40
N GLY A 113 -12.67 -1.65 -3.30
CA GLY A 113 -13.40 -0.58 -2.62
C GLY A 113 -12.50 0.55 -2.13
N MET A 114 -11.42 0.21 -1.41
CA MET A 114 -10.49 1.20 -0.84
C MET A 114 -9.79 2.02 -1.93
N TYR A 115 -9.32 1.36 -3.00
CA TYR A 115 -8.66 2.04 -4.13
C TYR A 115 -9.61 2.98 -4.89
N ARG A 116 -10.85 2.53 -5.14
CA ARG A 116 -11.88 3.37 -5.78
C ARG A 116 -12.29 4.54 -4.90
N GLN A 117 -12.30 4.37 -3.58
CA GLN A 117 -12.55 5.45 -2.64
C GLN A 117 -11.44 6.49 -2.70
N ALA A 118 -10.17 6.06 -2.56
CA ALA A 118 -9.01 6.93 -2.67
C ALA A 118 -8.99 7.71 -4.00
N ALA A 119 -9.29 7.04 -5.12
CA ALA A 119 -9.32 7.70 -6.43
C ALA A 119 -10.37 8.80 -6.54
N ARG A 120 -11.57 8.60 -5.96
CA ARG A 120 -12.61 9.63 -5.94
C ARG A 120 -12.25 10.80 -5.04
N GLU A 121 -11.74 10.52 -3.84
CA GLU A 121 -11.44 11.55 -2.84
C GLU A 121 -10.22 12.40 -3.21
N LEU A 122 -9.22 11.79 -3.86
CA LEU A 122 -7.95 12.44 -4.18
C LEU A 122 -7.77 12.78 -5.68
N GLY A 123 -8.76 12.45 -6.53
CA GLY A 123 -8.72 12.69 -7.97
C GLY A 123 -7.58 11.93 -8.68
N LEU A 124 -7.48 10.62 -8.42
CA LEU A 124 -6.35 9.80 -8.88
C LEU A 124 -6.63 9.05 -10.19
N ASP A 125 -5.60 8.88 -11.01
CA ASP A 125 -5.62 8.03 -12.20
C ASP A 125 -5.16 6.61 -11.85
N LEU A 126 -6.11 5.69 -11.67
CA LEU A 126 -5.85 4.29 -11.29
C LEU A 126 -5.09 3.51 -12.37
N ALA A 127 -5.31 3.80 -13.66
CA ALA A 127 -4.66 3.08 -14.75
C ALA A 127 -3.16 3.42 -14.84
N ARG A 128 -2.78 4.63 -14.41
CA ARG A 128 -1.38 5.04 -14.31
C ARG A 128 -0.76 4.76 -12.93
N SER A 129 -1.53 4.17 -12.01
CA SER A 129 -1.10 3.91 -10.64
C SER A 129 -0.37 2.58 -10.46
N PHE A 130 0.35 2.48 -9.35
CA PHE A 130 1.04 1.27 -8.90
C PHE A 130 0.42 0.72 -7.62
N PHE A 131 0.50 -0.59 -7.44
CA PHE A 131 -0.05 -1.32 -6.31
C PHE A 131 1.07 -2.19 -5.74
N VAL A 132 1.54 -1.85 -4.55
CA VAL A 132 2.74 -2.44 -3.94
C VAL A 132 2.35 -3.10 -2.63
N GLY A 133 2.70 -4.36 -2.46
CA GLY A 133 2.43 -5.11 -1.24
C GLY A 133 3.24 -6.40 -1.15
N ASP A 134 3.08 -7.14 -0.06
CA ASP A 134 3.80 -8.37 0.23
C ASP A 134 2.97 -9.64 -0.04
N LYS A 135 1.70 -9.48 -0.41
CA LYS A 135 0.79 -10.58 -0.75
C LYS A 135 0.22 -10.41 -2.14
N VAL A 136 -0.20 -11.54 -2.72
CA VAL A 136 -0.93 -11.55 -4.01
C VAL A 136 -2.17 -10.66 -3.95
N SER A 137 -2.87 -10.61 -2.81
CA SER A 137 -4.07 -9.79 -2.63
C SER A 137 -3.83 -8.30 -2.79
N ASP A 138 -2.59 -7.82 -2.63
CA ASP A 138 -2.26 -6.39 -2.69
C ASP A 138 -2.01 -5.91 -4.11
N VAL A 139 -1.48 -6.81 -4.94
CA VAL A 139 -1.07 -6.53 -6.32
C VAL A 139 -2.13 -6.94 -7.33
N GLU A 140 -3.00 -7.90 -7.00
CA GLU A 140 -4.11 -8.35 -7.84
C GLU A 140 -5.09 -7.23 -8.27
N PRO A 141 -5.44 -6.25 -7.40
CA PRO A 141 -6.29 -5.13 -7.78
C PRO A 141 -5.79 -4.33 -8.99
N ALA A 142 -4.47 -4.30 -9.21
CA ALA A 142 -3.85 -3.58 -10.32
C ALA A 142 -4.46 -4.00 -11.67
N ARG A 143 -4.64 -5.31 -11.89
CA ARG A 143 -5.18 -5.85 -13.15
C ARG A 143 -6.60 -5.36 -13.41
N ALA A 144 -7.45 -5.37 -12.39
CA ALA A 144 -8.85 -4.94 -12.52
C ALA A 144 -9.00 -3.42 -12.66
N LEU A 145 -8.01 -2.66 -12.17
CA LEU A 145 -8.00 -1.20 -12.19
C LEU A 145 -7.15 -0.62 -13.33
N GLY A 146 -6.53 -1.47 -14.15
CA GLY A 146 -5.67 -1.09 -15.27
C GLY A 146 -4.30 -0.55 -14.87
N GLY A 147 -3.92 -0.66 -13.60
CA GLY A 147 -2.61 -0.23 -13.09
C GLY A 147 -1.58 -1.35 -13.08
N ARG A 148 -0.48 -1.14 -12.35
CA ARG A 148 0.67 -2.06 -12.31
C ARG A 148 0.93 -2.57 -10.89
N GLY A 149 1.01 -3.88 -10.73
CA GLY A 149 1.34 -4.52 -9.46
C GLY A 149 2.85 -4.71 -9.30
N ILE A 150 3.37 -4.49 -8.09
CA ILE A 150 4.74 -4.84 -7.70
C ILE A 150 4.70 -5.55 -6.35
N LEU A 151 5.17 -6.81 -6.32
CA LEU A 151 5.33 -7.54 -5.06
C LEU A 151 6.70 -7.20 -4.46
N VAL A 152 6.73 -6.77 -3.19
CA VAL A 152 7.99 -6.68 -2.43
C VAL A 152 8.29 -8.00 -1.75
N ARG A 153 9.57 -8.37 -1.56
CA ARG A 153 9.97 -9.64 -0.91
C ARG A 153 9.97 -9.58 0.62
N THR A 154 9.88 -8.38 1.20
CA THR A 154 9.66 -8.15 2.63
C THR A 154 8.36 -8.78 3.12
N GLY A 155 8.18 -8.90 4.43
CA GLY A 155 7.01 -9.57 5.02
C GLY A 155 6.80 -10.99 4.48
N TYR A 156 5.63 -11.23 3.89
CA TYR A 156 5.23 -12.49 3.28
C TYR A 156 5.64 -12.64 1.81
N GLY A 157 6.18 -11.58 1.20
CA GLY A 157 6.50 -11.46 -0.22
C GLY A 157 7.26 -12.63 -0.83
N ALA A 158 8.38 -13.02 -0.21
CA ALA A 158 9.21 -14.12 -0.70
C ALA A 158 8.43 -15.45 -0.85
N ARG A 159 7.41 -15.68 -0.02
CA ARG A 159 6.55 -16.88 -0.09
C ARG A 159 5.45 -16.73 -1.15
N HIS A 160 4.92 -15.52 -1.33
CA HIS A 160 3.86 -15.24 -2.29
C HIS A 160 4.34 -15.13 -3.74
N GLN A 161 5.65 -14.92 -3.97
CA GLN A 161 6.22 -14.74 -5.31
C GLN A 161 5.86 -15.89 -6.28
N GLN A 162 5.78 -17.13 -5.78
CA GLN A 162 5.45 -18.31 -6.62
C GLN A 162 4.01 -18.34 -7.12
N ALA A 163 3.11 -17.63 -6.44
CA ALA A 163 1.68 -17.57 -6.76
C ALA A 163 1.32 -16.28 -7.53
N LEU A 164 2.31 -15.50 -7.98
CA LEU A 164 2.06 -14.25 -8.66
C LEU A 164 1.41 -14.46 -10.04
N PRO A 165 0.39 -13.63 -10.37
CA PRO A 165 -0.11 -13.60 -11.73
C PRO A 165 0.97 -13.04 -12.69
N PRO A 166 0.91 -13.39 -13.98
CA PRO A 166 1.81 -12.83 -15.00
C PRO A 166 1.73 -11.30 -15.04
N GLY A 167 2.86 -10.65 -15.30
CA GLY A 167 2.95 -9.18 -15.45
C GLY A 167 3.06 -8.38 -14.15
N VAL A 168 3.13 -9.04 -12.99
CA VAL A 168 3.45 -8.37 -11.72
C VAL A 168 4.96 -8.25 -11.57
N GLY A 169 5.45 -7.02 -11.33
CA GLY A 169 6.86 -6.76 -11.01
C GLY A 169 7.24 -7.33 -9.64
N VAL A 170 8.53 -7.55 -9.42
CA VAL A 170 9.04 -8.00 -8.12
C VAL A 170 10.21 -7.13 -7.69
N ALA A 171 10.17 -6.66 -6.45
CA ALA A 171 11.22 -5.86 -5.82
C ALA A 171 11.66 -6.53 -4.51
N ASP A 172 12.88 -6.24 -4.06
CA ASP A 172 13.38 -6.78 -2.78
C ASP A 172 12.69 -6.13 -1.58
N ASP A 173 12.49 -4.82 -1.66
CA ASP A 173 11.83 -3.99 -0.64
C ASP A 173 11.11 -2.80 -1.30
N LEU A 174 10.49 -1.95 -0.48
CA LEU A 174 9.76 -0.77 -0.95
C LEU A 174 10.66 0.27 -1.63
N LEU A 175 11.95 0.37 -1.25
CA LEU A 175 12.88 1.31 -1.88
C LEU A 175 13.23 0.86 -3.30
N HIS A 176 13.52 -0.44 -3.48
CA HIS A 176 13.70 -1.01 -4.81
C HIS A 176 12.41 -0.86 -5.66
N ALA A 177 11.22 -1.05 -5.08
CA ALA A 177 9.97 -0.77 -5.80
C ALA A 177 9.86 0.70 -6.24
N ALA A 178 10.24 1.64 -5.37
CA ALA A 178 10.26 3.07 -5.71
C ALA A 178 11.28 3.39 -6.82
N ASP A 179 12.44 2.73 -6.84
CA ASP A 179 13.42 2.85 -7.93
C ASP A 179 12.86 2.41 -9.28
N LEU A 180 12.14 1.27 -9.30
CA LEU A 180 11.48 0.78 -10.52
C LEU A 180 10.38 1.74 -11.02
N ILE A 181 9.66 2.38 -10.09
CA ILE A 181 8.56 3.32 -10.41
C ILE A 181 9.10 4.69 -10.87
N ALA A 182 10.16 5.18 -10.23
CA ALA A 182 10.70 6.53 -10.44
C ALA A 182 11.87 6.58 -11.45
N GLY A 183 12.41 5.42 -11.86
CA GLY A 183 13.52 5.34 -12.81
C GLY A 183 13.16 5.87 -14.21
N PRO A 184 14.18 6.21 -15.05
CA PRO A 184 14.02 6.84 -16.37
C PRO A 184 13.33 5.97 -17.46
N GLY A 185 12.59 4.93 -17.08
CA GLY A 185 11.92 4.00 -17.98
C GLY A 185 10.59 3.46 -17.43
N GLY A 186 9.77 4.30 -16.80
CA GLY A 186 8.45 3.96 -16.21
C GLY A 186 7.37 3.45 -17.19
N SER A 187 7.75 2.71 -18.21
CA SER A 187 6.95 1.82 -19.03
C SER A 187 7.61 0.44 -18.95
N LEU A 188 7.05 -0.47 -18.15
CA LEU A 188 7.37 -1.90 -18.21
C LEU A 188 6.66 -2.53 -19.41
N ASP A 189 6.84 -1.91 -20.58
CA ASP A 189 6.32 -2.39 -21.86
C ASP A 189 7.50 -3.05 -22.58
N GLY A 190 7.65 -4.36 -22.38
CA GLY A 190 8.59 -5.23 -23.06
C GLY A 190 8.00 -6.62 -23.21
#